data_AF-A0A1V1UNH4-F1
#
_entry.id   AF-A0A1V1UNH4-F1
#
_cell.length_a   1.000
_cell.length_b   1.000
_cell.length_c   1.000
_cell.angle_alpha   90.00
_cell.angle_beta   90.00
_cell.angle_gamma   90.00
#
_symmetry.space_group_name_H-M   'P 1'
#
loop_
_entity.id
_entity.type
_entity.pdbx_description
1 polymer ?
#
loop_
_entity_poly.entity_id
_entity_poly.type
_entity_poly.pdbx_seq_one_letter_code
_entity_poly.pdbx_strand_id
1 'polypeptide(L)'
;MDLFIQGTMTLFGSGTSISIFFLGLLGGMLFGAVPGVNMLTLGAVLLPFTVTMSAENAVMLFSVIYCAGVFGGAITAILFNIPGAPENAPTCLDGYPMTQNGQAGKAIGAAVSCSALGGTVSAVVMMMATGVVATFAVRAFGLKWSHLFGHVCSFSKVYRV
;
A
#
# COMPACT_ATOMS: atom_id res chain seq x y z
N MET A 1 14.12 -10.42 14.03
CA MET A 1 14.97 -10.63 12.83
C MET A 1 14.53 -11.87 12.07
N ASP A 2 14.18 -12.96 12.74
CA ASP A 2 13.80 -14.24 12.09
C ASP A 2 12.55 -14.12 11.20
N LEU A 3 11.53 -13.36 11.63
CA LEU A 3 10.32 -13.09 10.83
C LEU A 3 10.61 -12.38 9.51
N PHE A 4 11.61 -11.50 9.47
CA PHE A 4 12.00 -10.78 8.25
C PHE A 4 12.71 -11.71 7.26
N ILE A 5 13.59 -12.57 7.78
CA ILE A 5 14.30 -13.57 6.98
C ILE A 5 13.30 -14.57 6.39
N GLN A 6 12.33 -15.03 7.19
CA GLN A 6 11.30 -15.94 6.75
C GLN A 6 10.41 -15.33 5.65
N GLY A 7 9.96 -14.08 5.82
CA GLY A 7 9.16 -13.38 4.81
C GLY A 7 9.92 -13.17 3.48
N THR A 8 11.21 -12.87 3.55
CA THR A 8 12.07 -12.76 2.36
C THR A 8 12.20 -14.10 1.65
N MET A 9 12.40 -15.18 2.41
CA MET A 9 12.51 -16.54 1.87
C MET A 9 11.19 -17.01 1.24
N THR A 10 10.02 -16.66 1.79
CA THR A 10 8.72 -16.97 1.16
C THR A 10 8.61 -16.31 -0.22
N LEU A 11 9.05 -15.05 -0.36
CA LEU A 11 8.92 -14.30 -1.60
C LEU A 11 9.71 -14.92 -2.75
N PHE A 12 10.88 -15.48 -2.47
CA PHE A 12 11.74 -16.18 -3.44
C PHE A 12 11.55 -17.70 -3.47
N GLY A 13 10.78 -18.27 -2.54
CA GLY A 13 10.68 -19.72 -2.35
C GLY A 13 9.69 -20.44 -3.28
N SER A 14 8.71 -19.74 -3.85
CA SER A 14 7.69 -20.34 -4.71
C SER A 14 7.48 -19.52 -6.00
N GLY A 15 7.44 -20.21 -7.14
CA GLY A 15 7.15 -19.58 -8.44
C GLY A 15 5.76 -18.92 -8.49
N THR A 16 4.81 -19.39 -7.68
CA THR A 16 3.47 -18.80 -7.56
C THR A 16 3.49 -17.44 -6.85
N SER A 17 4.34 -17.26 -5.83
CA SER A 17 4.46 -15.97 -5.13
C SER A 17 5.07 -14.91 -6.05
N ILE A 18 6.05 -15.30 -6.87
CA ILE A 18 6.65 -14.42 -7.88
C ILE A 18 5.62 -14.01 -8.94
N SER A 19 4.81 -14.94 -9.45
CA SER A 19 3.78 -14.59 -10.44
C SER A 19 2.71 -13.67 -9.87
N ILE A 20 2.26 -13.91 -8.62
CA ILE A 20 1.34 -13.02 -7.90
C ILE A 20 1.96 -11.63 -7.71
N PHE A 21 3.26 -11.55 -7.36
CA PHE A 21 3.98 -10.29 -7.23
C PHE A 21 3.98 -9.50 -8.54
N PHE A 22 4.35 -10.13 -9.66
CA PHE A 22 4.38 -9.45 -10.96
C PHE A 22 2.98 -9.05 -11.45
N LEU A 23 1.97 -9.93 -11.27
CA LEU A 23 0.59 -9.61 -11.62
C LEU A 23 0.04 -8.47 -10.75
N GLY A 24 0.36 -8.47 -9.46
CA GLY A 24 0.03 -7.38 -8.54
C GLY A 24 0.73 -6.09 -8.92
N LEU A 25 2.00 -6.13 -9.31
CA LEU A 25 2.76 -4.96 -9.75
C LEU A 25 2.13 -4.33 -11.01
N LEU A 26 1.88 -5.15 -12.04
CA LEU A 26 1.28 -4.70 -13.29
C LEU A 26 -0.15 -4.24 -13.07
N GLY A 27 -0.97 -5.02 -12.36
CA GLY A 27 -2.34 -4.66 -12.03
C GLY A 27 -2.40 -3.36 -11.24
N GLY A 28 -1.62 -3.26 -10.16
CA GLY A 28 -1.54 -2.06 -9.33
C GLY A 28 -1.11 -0.84 -10.13
N MET A 29 -0.11 -0.95 -11.00
CA MET A 29 0.33 0.15 -11.87
C MET A 29 -0.75 0.57 -12.87
N LEU A 30 -1.45 -0.38 -13.50
CA LEU A 30 -2.53 -0.10 -14.46
C LEU A 30 -3.73 0.56 -13.77
N PHE A 31 -4.18 0.02 -12.64
CA PHE A 31 -5.28 0.60 -11.87
C PHE A 31 -4.89 1.93 -11.23
N GLY A 32 -3.64 2.10 -10.82
CA GLY A 32 -3.10 3.37 -10.32
C GLY A 32 -3.01 4.44 -11.38
N ALA A 33 -2.75 4.07 -12.63
CA ALA A 33 -2.78 5.00 -13.75
C ALA A 33 -4.21 5.48 -14.08
N VAL A 34 -5.27 4.85 -13.58
CA VAL A 34 -6.64 5.31 -13.81
C VAL A 34 -6.91 6.56 -12.96
N PRO A 35 -7.15 7.73 -13.58
CA PRO A 35 -7.45 8.95 -12.84
C PRO A 35 -8.76 8.81 -12.05
N GLY A 36 -8.76 9.23 -10.79
CA GLY A 36 -9.92 9.20 -9.91
C GLY A 36 -10.11 7.92 -9.09
N VAL A 37 -9.25 6.91 -9.24
CA VAL A 37 -9.28 5.70 -8.41
C VAL A 37 -8.27 5.80 -7.27
N ASN A 38 -8.76 5.83 -6.03
CA ASN A 38 -7.91 5.78 -4.85
C ASN A 38 -7.46 4.34 -4.56
N MET A 39 -6.23 4.17 -4.09
CA MET A 39 -5.65 2.89 -3.69
C MET A 39 -6.44 2.19 -2.58
N LEU A 40 -7.10 2.97 -1.71
CA LEU A 40 -8.01 2.41 -0.69
C LEU A 40 -9.20 1.68 -1.33
N THR A 41 -9.76 2.25 -2.40
CA THR A 41 -10.86 1.63 -3.14
C THR A 41 -10.40 0.36 -3.83
N LEU A 42 -9.22 0.37 -4.43
CA LEU A 42 -8.63 -0.80 -5.06
C LEU A 42 -8.36 -1.92 -4.04
N GLY A 43 -7.87 -1.54 -2.85
CA GLY A 43 -7.70 -2.48 -1.74
C GLY A 43 -9.02 -3.14 -1.30
N ALA A 44 -10.11 -2.38 -1.20
CA ALA A 44 -11.42 -2.93 -0.88
C ALA A 44 -11.92 -3.93 -1.94
N VAL A 45 -11.67 -3.66 -3.22
CA VAL A 45 -12.03 -4.56 -4.34
C VAL A 45 -11.21 -5.85 -4.33
N LEU A 46 -9.98 -5.81 -3.82
CA LEU A 46 -9.08 -6.98 -3.74
C LEU A 46 -9.35 -7.88 -2.54
N LEU A 47 -9.94 -7.36 -1.46
CA LEU A 47 -10.30 -8.16 -0.27
C LEU A 47 -10.96 -9.52 -0.60
N PRO A 48 -12.02 -9.61 -1.42
CA PRO A 48 -12.64 -10.90 -1.74
C PRO A 48 -11.72 -11.87 -2.49
N PHE A 49 -10.70 -11.39 -3.19
CA PHE A 49 -9.71 -12.26 -3.85
C PHE A 49 -8.66 -12.79 -2.87
N THR A 50 -8.44 -12.08 -1.75
CA THR A 50 -7.43 -12.48 -0.75
C THR A 50 -7.91 -13.52 0.26
N VAL A 51 -9.22 -13.75 0.39
CA VAL A 51 -9.76 -14.73 1.36
C VAL A 51 -9.43 -16.18 1.01
N THR A 52 -9.13 -16.47 -0.25
CA THR A 52 -8.74 -17.81 -0.73
C THR A 52 -7.23 -18.01 -0.74
N MET A 53 -6.45 -16.97 -0.41
CA MET A 53 -4.98 -16.97 -0.46
C MET A 53 -4.40 -17.20 0.94
N SER A 54 -3.16 -17.69 1.02
CA SER A 54 -2.42 -17.70 2.28
C SER A 54 -2.17 -16.26 2.77
N ALA A 55 -2.15 -16.07 4.09
CA ALA A 55 -1.94 -14.75 4.71
C ALA A 55 -0.66 -14.06 4.19
N GLU A 56 0.41 -14.83 3.97
CA GLU A 56 1.68 -14.32 3.43
C GLU A 56 1.50 -13.75 2.01
N ASN A 57 0.83 -14.47 1.11
CA ASN A 57 0.60 -14.03 -0.26
C ASN A 57 -0.43 -12.89 -0.34
N ALA A 58 -1.44 -12.89 0.53
CA ALA A 58 -2.43 -11.81 0.60
C ALA A 58 -1.78 -10.47 1.00
N VAL A 59 -0.99 -10.45 2.07
CA VAL A 59 -0.31 -9.24 2.54
C VAL A 59 0.72 -8.76 1.51
N MET A 60 1.43 -9.68 0.86
CA MET A 60 2.35 -9.35 -0.24
C MET A 60 1.62 -8.66 -1.40
N LEU A 61 0.53 -9.27 -1.89
CA LEU A 61 -0.27 -8.72 -3.00
C LEU A 61 -0.78 -7.30 -2.68
N PHE A 62 -1.35 -7.10 -1.49
CA PHE A 62 -1.82 -5.80 -1.02
C PHE A 62 -0.70 -4.76 -0.98
N SER A 63 0.46 -5.12 -0.44
CA SER A 63 1.61 -4.22 -0.31
C SER A 63 2.13 -3.82 -1.69
N VAL A 64 2.23 -4.77 -2.62
CA VAL A 64 2.73 -4.53 -3.98
C VAL A 64 1.78 -3.66 -4.78
N ILE A 65 0.48 -3.96 -4.75
CA ILE A 65 -0.52 -3.17 -5.48
C ILE A 65 -0.58 -1.75 -4.93
N TYR A 66 -0.51 -1.59 -3.61
CA TYR A 66 -0.48 -0.26 -2.99
C TYR A 66 0.74 0.53 -3.47
N CYS A 67 1.95 -0.01 -3.34
CA CYS A 67 3.17 0.70 -3.77
C CYS A 67 3.18 1.00 -5.28
N ALA A 68 2.81 0.02 -6.12
CA ALA A 68 2.79 0.19 -7.57
C ALA A 68 1.71 1.18 -8.02
N GLY A 69 0.55 1.17 -7.37
CA GLY A 69 -0.58 2.02 -7.73
C GLY A 69 -0.44 3.46 -7.27
N VAL A 70 0.11 3.72 -6.09
CA VAL A 70 0.45 5.10 -5.65
C VAL A 70 1.39 5.74 -6.67
N PHE A 71 2.42 4.99 -7.11
CA PHE A 71 3.33 5.46 -8.14
C PHE A 71 2.66 5.61 -9.51
N GLY A 72 1.81 4.67 -9.94
CA GLY A 72 1.05 4.76 -11.18
C GLY A 72 0.19 6.03 -11.28
N GLY A 73 -0.45 6.44 -10.18
CA GLY A 73 -1.25 7.67 -10.11
C GLY A 73 -0.42 8.95 -10.13
N ALA A 74 0.86 8.88 -9.74
CA ALA A 74 1.79 9.99 -9.88
C ALA A 74 2.19 10.22 -11.35
N ILE A 75 2.24 9.16 -12.17
CA ILE A 75 2.55 9.27 -13.60
C ILE A 75 1.48 10.10 -14.32
N THR A 76 0.20 9.81 -14.10
CA THR A 76 -0.91 10.56 -14.71
C THR A 76 -1.04 11.97 -14.18
N ALA A 77 -0.71 12.21 -12.90
CA ALA A 77 -0.57 13.54 -12.32
C ALA A 77 0.49 14.38 -13.06
N ILE A 78 1.68 13.83 -13.30
CA ILE A 78 2.80 14.52 -13.97
C ILE A 78 2.49 14.80 -15.45
N LEU A 79 1.90 13.85 -16.16
CA LEU A 79 1.66 13.97 -17.61
C LEU A 79 0.43 14.80 -17.95
N PHE A 80 -0.67 14.61 -17.22
CA PHE A 80 -1.99 15.13 -17.60
C PHE A 80 -2.57 16.14 -16.61
N ASN A 81 -1.90 16.45 -15.49
CA ASN A 81 -2.41 17.32 -14.42
C ASN A 81 -3.72 16.81 -13.79
N ILE A 82 -4.00 15.51 -13.87
CA ILE A 82 -5.18 14.89 -13.29
C ILE A 82 -4.72 13.96 -12.17
N PRO A 83 -4.76 14.40 -10.90
CA PRO A 83 -4.32 13.57 -9.79
C PRO A 83 -5.29 12.40 -9.57
N GLY A 84 -4.76 11.19 -9.47
CA GLY A 84 -5.55 10.00 -9.11
C GLY A 84 -5.99 9.96 -7.65
N ALA A 85 -5.23 10.62 -6.76
CA ALA A 85 -5.45 10.65 -5.32
C ALA A 85 -4.99 12.01 -4.76
N PRO A 86 -5.53 12.46 -3.60
CA PRO A 86 -5.17 13.75 -3.01
C PRO A 86 -3.69 13.86 -2.63
N GLU A 87 -3.05 12.73 -2.31
CA GLU A 87 -1.61 12.63 -2.04
C GLU A 87 -0.73 12.97 -3.26
N ASN A 88 -1.26 12.86 -4.48
CA ASN A 88 -0.56 13.18 -5.72
C ASN A 88 -0.81 14.60 -6.24
N ALA A 89 -1.66 15.39 -5.55
CA ALA A 89 -1.88 16.79 -5.87
C ALA A 89 -0.59 17.65 -5.89
N PRO A 90 0.33 17.56 -4.91
CA PRO A 90 1.60 18.30 -4.97
C PRO A 90 2.47 17.86 -6.16
N THR A 91 2.42 16.59 -6.55
CA THR A 91 3.13 16.06 -7.72
C THR A 91 2.65 16.69 -9.03
N CYS A 92 1.35 17.04 -9.13
CA CYS A 92 0.85 17.81 -10.26
C CYS A 92 1.48 19.21 -10.31
N LEU A 93 1.57 19.89 -9.17
CA LEU A 93 2.09 21.26 -9.08
C LEU A 93 3.57 21.32 -9.48
N ASP A 94 4.36 20.33 -9.09
CA ASP A 94 5.80 20.29 -9.40
C ASP A 94 6.07 19.63 -10.77
N GLY A 95 5.37 18.55 -11.10
CA GLY A 95 5.66 17.72 -12.26
C GLY A 95 5.01 18.19 -13.58
N TYR A 96 3.80 18.73 -13.54
CA TYR A 96 3.10 19.17 -14.76
C TYR A 96 3.79 20.34 -15.48
N PRO A 97 4.31 21.38 -14.80
CA PRO A 97 5.08 22.45 -15.46
C PRO A 97 6.35 21.91 -16.15
N MET A 98 7.01 20.91 -15.55
CA MET A 98 8.16 20.24 -16.18
C MET A 98 7.75 19.48 -17.44
N THR A 99 6.59 18.81 -17.43
CA THR A 99 6.02 18.15 -18.62
C THR A 99 5.70 19.16 -19.72
N GLN A 100 5.10 20.30 -19.38
CA GLN A 100 4.81 21.38 -20.35
C GLN A 100 6.07 21.94 -21.01
N ASN A 101 7.20 21.96 -20.28
CA ASN A 101 8.51 22.33 -20.81
C ASN A 101 9.22 21.23 -21.62
N GLY A 102 8.52 20.13 -21.95
CA GLY A 102 9.07 18.98 -22.69
C GLY A 102 10.00 18.08 -21.86
N GLN A 103 10.04 18.26 -20.54
CA GLN A 103 10.91 17.52 -19.61
C GLN A 103 10.18 16.39 -18.88
N ALA A 104 9.16 15.79 -19.50
CA ALA A 104 8.32 14.75 -18.90
C ALA A 104 9.13 13.57 -18.36
N GLY A 105 10.13 13.10 -19.11
CA GLY A 105 11.00 11.99 -18.68
C GLY A 105 11.84 12.33 -17.44
N LYS A 106 12.29 13.59 -17.30
CA LYS A 106 13.02 14.05 -16.10
C LYS A 106 12.09 14.14 -14.89
N ALA A 107 10.86 14.62 -15.09
CA ALA A 107 9.85 14.70 -14.03
C ALA A 107 9.48 13.30 -13.51
N ILE A 108 9.22 12.35 -14.42
CA ILE A 108 8.92 10.97 -14.05
C ILE A 108 10.14 10.31 -13.38
N GLY A 109 11.34 10.49 -13.94
CA GLY A 109 12.58 9.94 -13.34
C GLY A 109 12.85 10.47 -11.93
N ALA A 110 12.61 11.77 -11.70
CA ALA A 110 12.72 12.37 -10.38
C ALA A 110 11.66 11.79 -9.41
N ALA A 111 10.41 11.65 -9.86
CA ALA A 111 9.35 11.06 -9.07
C ALA A 111 9.63 9.60 -8.69
N VAL A 112 10.09 8.78 -9.64
CA VAL A 112 10.52 7.38 -9.40
C VAL A 112 11.62 7.35 -8.34
N SER A 113 12.66 8.17 -8.52
CA SER A 113 13.84 8.17 -7.65
C SER A 113 13.48 8.60 -6.22
N CYS A 114 12.68 9.66 -6.09
CA CYS A 114 12.20 10.12 -4.78
C CYS A 114 11.30 9.08 -4.11
N SER A 115 10.42 8.41 -4.87
CA SER A 115 9.51 7.39 -4.33
C SER A 115 10.27 6.12 -3.91
N ALA A 116 11.26 5.69 -4.70
CA ALA A 116 12.12 4.56 -4.36
C ALA A 116 12.96 4.83 -3.10
N LEU A 117 13.57 6.02 -3.00
CA LEU A 117 14.35 6.42 -1.83
C LEU A 117 13.46 6.59 -0.60
N GLY A 118 12.36 7.32 -0.72
CA GLY A 118 11.40 7.54 0.36
C GLY A 118 10.77 6.24 0.87
N GLY A 119 10.37 5.35 -0.04
CA GLY A 119 9.83 4.03 0.30
C GLY A 119 10.86 3.14 1.01
N THR A 120 12.09 3.11 0.51
CA THR A 120 13.17 2.32 1.13
C THR A 120 13.54 2.85 2.51
N VAL A 121 13.71 4.16 2.65
CA VAL A 121 14.02 4.80 3.94
C VAL A 121 12.87 4.61 4.93
N SER A 122 11.62 4.81 4.49
CA SER A 122 10.44 4.58 5.32
C SER A 122 10.36 3.13 5.81
N ALA A 123 10.60 2.15 4.94
CA ALA A 123 10.62 0.74 5.31
C ALA A 123 11.67 0.44 6.39
N VAL A 124 12.90 0.93 6.21
CA VAL A 124 14.00 0.73 7.18
C VAL A 124 13.69 1.41 8.52
N VAL A 125 13.20 2.65 8.49
CA VAL A 125 12.81 3.38 9.71
C VAL A 125 11.67 2.66 10.44
N MET A 126 10.65 2.19 9.72
CA MET A 126 9.55 1.43 10.30
C MET A 126 10.01 0.09 10.88
N MET A 127 10.92 -0.62 10.22
CA MET A 127 11.49 -1.87 10.76
C MET A 127 12.15 -1.64 12.13
N MET A 128 12.87 -0.52 12.31
CA MET A 128 13.47 -0.16 13.61
C MET A 128 12.42 0.32 14.63
N ALA A 129 11.44 1.11 14.19
CA ALA A 129 10.42 1.68 15.06
C ALA A 129 9.33 0.68 15.48
N THR A 130 9.17 -0.44 14.77
CA THR A 130 8.08 -1.42 14.94
C THR A 130 7.90 -1.86 16.40
N GLY A 131 8.99 -2.14 17.13
CA GLY A 131 8.90 -2.58 18.53
C GLY A 131 8.31 -1.53 19.47
N VAL A 132 8.68 -0.26 19.28
CA VAL A 132 8.17 0.87 20.06
C VAL A 132 6.71 1.12 19.72
N VAL A 133 6.37 1.13 18.44
CA VAL A 133 5.00 1.33 17.94
C VAL A 133 4.07 0.21 18.42
N ALA A 134 4.51 -1.05 18.37
CA ALA A 134 3.72 -2.19 18.86
C ALA A 134 3.43 -2.08 20.36
N THR A 135 4.43 -1.72 21.17
CA THR A 135 4.26 -1.54 22.62
C THR A 135 3.33 -0.37 22.93
N PHE A 136 3.45 0.73 22.19
CA PHE A 136 2.55 1.87 22.29
C PHE A 136 1.11 1.50 21.89
N ALA A 137 0.93 0.79 20.78
CA ALA A 137 -0.38 0.37 20.29
C ALA A 137 -1.11 -0.51 21.29
N VAL A 138 -0.43 -1.50 21.88
CA VAL A 138 -1.02 -2.37 22.90
C VAL A 138 -1.37 -1.59 24.18
N ARG A 139 -0.55 -0.62 24.60
CA ARG A 139 -0.85 0.21 25.77
C ARG A 139 -1.99 1.21 25.53
N ALA A 140 -2.05 1.83 24.36
CA ALA A 140 -3.03 2.86 24.02
C ALA A 140 -4.40 2.26 23.65
N PHE A 141 -4.41 1.15 22.90
CA PHE A 141 -5.64 0.54 22.37
C PHE A 141 -6.02 -0.76 23.08
N GLY A 142 -5.08 -1.53 23.62
CA GLY A 142 -5.34 -2.87 24.18
C GLY A 142 -6.19 -2.90 25.45
N LEU A 143 -6.15 -1.86 26.28
CA LEU A 143 -6.95 -1.76 27.52
C LEU A 143 -8.36 -1.18 27.30
N LYS A 144 -8.59 -0.40 26.22
CA LYS A 144 -9.88 0.24 25.95
C LYS A 144 -10.82 -0.64 25.12
N TRP A 145 -10.28 -1.42 24.19
CA TRP A 145 -11.08 -2.25 23.29
C TRP A 145 -11.54 -3.58 23.92
N SER A 146 -10.87 -4.10 24.94
CA SER A 146 -11.33 -5.29 25.68
C SER A 146 -12.70 -5.06 26.34
N HIS A 147 -12.92 -3.87 26.89
CA HIS A 147 -14.23 -3.47 27.44
C HIS A 147 -15.26 -3.15 26.34
N LEU A 148 -14.85 -2.50 25.25
CA LEU A 148 -15.78 -2.14 24.16
C LEU A 148 -16.22 -3.36 23.31
N PHE A 149 -15.31 -4.29 22.99
CA PHE A 149 -15.66 -5.55 22.33
C PHE A 149 -16.39 -6.53 23.25
N GLY A 150 -16.17 -6.46 24.57
CA GLY A 150 -17.02 -7.16 25.54
C GLY A 150 -18.50 -6.77 25.41
N HIS A 151 -18.78 -5.48 25.22
CA HIS A 151 -20.14 -4.97 24.99
C HIS A 151 -20.69 -5.33 23.59
N VAL A 152 -19.86 -5.29 22.54
CA VAL A 152 -20.28 -5.67 21.18
C VAL A 152 -20.52 -7.18 21.04
N CYS A 153 -19.70 -8.03 21.66
CA CYS A 153 -19.94 -9.47 21.74
C CYS A 153 -21.16 -9.82 22.61
N SER A 154 -21.47 -9.03 23.64
CA SER A 154 -22.71 -9.18 24.40
C SER A 154 -23.94 -8.84 23.55
N PHE A 155 -23.84 -7.88 22.62
CA PHE A 155 -24.90 -7.53 21.68
C PHE A 155 -25.16 -8.64 20.63
N SER A 156 -24.11 -9.34 20.19
CA SER A 156 -24.26 -10.49 19.26
C SER A 156 -25.00 -11.68 19.89
N LYS A 157 -25.02 -11.81 21.22
CA LYS A 157 -25.81 -12.85 21.91
C LYS A 157 -27.31 -12.51 22.01
N VAL A 158 -27.69 -11.23 21.88
CA VAL A 158 -29.09 -10.77 21.94
C VAL A 158 -29.79 -10.86 20.57
N TYR A 159 -29.04 -10.90 19.47
CA TYR A 159 -29.58 -11.11 18.11
C TYR A 159 -29.61 -12.58 17.65
N ARG A 160 -29.64 -13.52 18.60
CA ARG A 160 -29.93 -14.94 18.34
C ARG A 160 -31.36 -15.23 18.81
N VAL A 161 -32.33 -14.70 18.08
CA VAL A 161 -33.74 -15.10 18.14
C VAL A 161 -34.09 -15.76 16.82
#